data_AF-A0A4T0VY83-F1
#
_entry.id   AF-A0A4T0VY83-F1
#
_cell.length_a   1.000
_cell.length_b   1.000
_cell.length_c   1.000
_cell.angle_alpha   90.00
_cell.angle_beta   90.00
_cell.angle_gamma   90.00
#
_symmetry.space_group_name_H-M   'P 1'
#
loop_
_entity.id
_entity.type
_entity.pdbx_description
1 polymer ?
#
loop_
_entity_poly.entity_id
_entity_poly.type
_entity_poly.pdbx_seq_one_letter_code
_entity_poly.pdbx_strand_id
1 'polypeptide(L)'
;MFPTFVRRAAEAAGSKLTVFNNPYRTKKVWPPNFTSLSPQSQLRFEKKYKRRLALVYARPRWNKAVKLAQLATVVGFLGWTFFFSELEFFGRQYRPSEEIRKRVLGVFGTIDADKRYERRRDAPEAPEAPTSTASPK
;
A
#
# COMPACT_ATOMS: atom_id res chain seq x y z
N MET A 1 4.15 -20.05 -6.36
CA MET A 1 3.05 -19.21 -6.90
C MET A 1 2.79 -19.42 -8.39
N PHE A 2 3.81 -19.63 -9.25
CA PHE A 2 3.64 -19.88 -10.70
C PHE A 2 2.81 -21.12 -11.12
N PRO A 3 2.87 -22.30 -10.46
CA PRO A 3 2.14 -23.48 -10.93
C PRO A 3 0.61 -23.31 -10.86
N THR A 4 0.11 -22.48 -9.94
CA THR A 4 -1.33 -22.17 -9.87
C THR A 4 -1.78 -21.25 -11.01
N PHE A 5 -0.91 -20.36 -11.50
CA PHE A 5 -1.21 -19.53 -12.67
C PHE A 5 -1.24 -20.36 -13.95
N VAL A 6 -0.28 -21.26 -14.15
CA VAL A 6 -0.25 -22.17 -15.32
C VAL A 6 -1.47 -23.08 -15.33
N ARG A 7 -1.80 -23.69 -14.18
CA ARG A 7 -3.00 -24.53 -14.04
C ARG A 7 -4.29 -23.76 -14.35
N ARG A 8 -4.40 -22.51 -13.87
CA ARG A 8 -5.58 -21.67 -14.10
C ARG A 8 -5.69 -21.18 -15.54
N ALA A 9 -4.56 -20.92 -16.20
CA ALA A 9 -4.52 -20.58 -17.63
C ALA A 9 -4.94 -21.80 -18.49
N ALA A 10 -4.47 -22.99 -18.14
CA ALA A 10 -4.87 -24.24 -18.79
C ALA A 10 -6.36 -24.57 -18.57
N GLU A 11 -6.89 -24.30 -17.37
CA GLU A 11 -8.32 -24.50 -17.07
C GLU A 11 -9.24 -23.55 -17.85
N ALA A 12 -8.77 -22.34 -18.16
CA ALA A 12 -9.50 -21.40 -19.04
C ALA A 12 -9.52 -21.84 -20.51
N ALA A 13 -8.59 -22.70 -20.93
CA ALA A 13 -8.49 -23.22 -22.30
C ALA A 13 -9.40 -24.42 -22.56
N GLY A 14 -10.00 -25.02 -21.52
CA GLY A 14 -11.04 -26.04 -21.68
C GLY A 14 -12.29 -25.47 -22.38
N SER A 15 -12.88 -26.23 -23.31
CA SER A 15 -14.11 -25.83 -23.99
C SER A 15 -15.20 -25.54 -22.96
N LYS A 16 -15.66 -24.29 -22.89
CA LYS A 16 -16.75 -23.92 -21.99
C LYS A 16 -18.00 -24.69 -22.39
N LEU A 17 -18.50 -25.52 -21.49
CA LEU A 17 -19.76 -26.24 -21.68
C LEU A 17 -20.88 -25.20 -21.75
N THR A 18 -21.37 -24.95 -22.98
CA THR A 18 -22.55 -24.12 -23.22
C THR A 18 -23.81 -24.98 -23.12
N VAL A 19 -24.98 -24.35 -23.05
CA VAL A 19 -26.28 -25.06 -23.01
C VAL A 19 -26.41 -26.07 -24.17
N PHE A 20 -25.82 -25.74 -25.32
CA PHE A 20 -25.87 -26.57 -26.53
C PHE A 20 -24.79 -27.65 -26.62
N ASN A 21 -23.65 -27.47 -25.91
CA ASN A 21 -22.48 -28.37 -26.00
C ASN A 21 -22.26 -29.22 -24.73
N ASN A 22 -23.18 -29.15 -23.76
CA ASN A 22 -23.01 -29.87 -22.49
C ASN A 22 -23.45 -31.34 -22.61
N PRO A 23 -22.54 -32.32 -22.41
CA PRO A 23 -22.90 -33.74 -22.41
C PRO A 23 -23.81 -34.13 -21.25
N TYR A 24 -23.83 -33.34 -20.17
CA TYR A 24 -24.67 -33.56 -19.00
C TYR A 24 -25.89 -32.65 -19.04
N ARG A 25 -27.07 -33.22 -19.35
CA ARG A 25 -28.34 -32.49 -19.30
C ARG A 25 -28.88 -32.40 -17.88
N THR A 26 -29.37 -31.22 -17.50
CA THR A 26 -29.97 -30.99 -16.19
C THR A 26 -31.35 -31.64 -16.10
N LYS A 27 -31.60 -32.48 -15.09
CA LYS A 27 -32.92 -33.10 -14.84
C LYS A 27 -34.04 -32.08 -14.59
N LYS A 28 -33.68 -30.90 -14.06
CA LYS A 28 -34.61 -29.82 -13.75
C LYS A 28 -34.38 -28.66 -14.71
N VAL A 29 -35.44 -28.19 -15.35
CA VAL A 29 -35.41 -27.00 -16.22
C VAL A 29 -35.15 -25.77 -15.35
N TRP A 30 -34.16 -24.97 -15.77
CA TRP A 30 -33.87 -23.65 -15.23
C TRP A 30 -34.26 -22.62 -16.29
N PRO A 31 -34.89 -21.47 -15.95
CA PRO A 31 -35.28 -20.98 -14.63
C PRO A 31 -36.55 -21.64 -14.09
N PRO A 32 -36.71 -21.77 -12.75
CA PRO A 32 -37.97 -22.17 -12.16
C PRO A 32 -39.02 -21.08 -12.33
N ASN A 33 -40.28 -21.45 -12.55
CA ASN A 33 -41.40 -20.51 -12.55
C ASN A 33 -41.61 -19.97 -11.13
N PHE A 34 -41.26 -18.70 -10.90
CA PHE A 34 -41.32 -18.10 -9.58
C PHE A 34 -42.76 -17.95 -9.06
N THR A 35 -43.73 -17.78 -9.95
CA THR A 35 -45.15 -17.61 -9.62
C THR A 35 -45.78 -18.86 -8.99
N SER A 36 -45.31 -20.05 -9.36
CA SER A 36 -45.81 -21.32 -8.82
C SER A 36 -45.09 -21.78 -7.55
N LEU A 37 -44.12 -21.01 -7.05
CA LEU A 37 -43.30 -21.37 -5.89
C LEU A 37 -43.89 -20.80 -4.59
N SER A 38 -43.69 -21.50 -3.47
CA SER A 38 -44.08 -20.96 -2.16
C SER A 38 -43.29 -19.68 -1.84
N PRO A 39 -43.88 -18.69 -1.14
CA PRO A 39 -43.19 -17.43 -0.81
C PRO A 39 -41.87 -17.64 -0.07
N GLN A 40 -41.80 -18.62 0.82
CA GLN A 40 -40.56 -18.99 1.52
C GLN A 40 -39.45 -19.42 0.55
N SER A 41 -39.81 -20.20 -0.48
CA SER A 41 -38.85 -20.65 -1.47
C SER A 41 -38.37 -19.49 -2.36
N GLN A 42 -39.26 -18.57 -2.74
CA GLN A 42 -38.92 -17.35 -3.47
C GLN A 42 -37.88 -16.51 -2.71
N LEU A 43 -38.12 -16.25 -1.40
CA LEU A 43 -37.18 -15.51 -0.56
C LEU A 43 -35.80 -16.16 -0.49
N ARG A 44 -35.72 -17.50 -0.45
CA ARG A 44 -34.44 -18.22 -0.47
C ARG A 44 -33.69 -18.00 -1.78
N PHE A 45 -34.39 -18.02 -2.91
CA PHE A 45 -33.80 -17.73 -4.22
C PHE A 45 -33.34 -16.27 -4.33
N GLU A 46 -34.14 -15.31 -3.88
CA GLU A 46 -33.75 -13.90 -3.86
C GLU A 46 -32.50 -13.67 -3.02
N LYS A 47 -32.45 -14.24 -1.81
CA LYS A 47 -31.28 -14.13 -0.94
C LYS A 47 -30.04 -14.74 -1.60
N LYS A 48 -30.19 -15.88 -2.27
CA LYS A 48 -29.11 -16.53 -3.03
C LYS A 48 -28.66 -15.67 -4.22
N TYR A 49 -29.61 -15.05 -4.94
CA TYR A 49 -29.32 -14.16 -6.05
C TYR A 49 -28.56 -12.91 -5.61
N LYS A 50 -29.05 -12.20 -4.57
CA LYS A 50 -28.38 -11.02 -4.00
C LYS A 50 -26.95 -11.34 -3.54
N ARG A 51 -26.74 -12.50 -2.89
CA ARG A 51 -25.39 -12.97 -2.53
C ARG A 51 -24.48 -13.18 -3.74
N ARG A 52 -25.00 -13.81 -4.80
CA ARG A 52 -24.23 -14.03 -6.04
C ARG A 52 -23.90 -12.71 -6.73
N LEU A 53 -24.85 -11.78 -6.80
CA LEU A 53 -24.59 -10.43 -7.32
C LEU A 53 -23.50 -9.72 -6.52
N ALA A 54 -23.56 -9.77 -5.19
CA ALA A 54 -22.52 -9.18 -4.36
C ALA A 54 -21.13 -9.75 -4.67
N LEU A 55 -21.02 -11.05 -4.97
CA LEU A 55 -19.76 -11.68 -5.39
C LEU A 55 -19.35 -11.29 -6.82
N VAL A 56 -20.29 -11.16 -7.75
CA VAL A 56 -20.02 -10.72 -9.13
C VAL A 56 -19.52 -9.27 -9.16
N TYR A 57 -20.13 -8.41 -8.36
CA TYR A 57 -19.76 -7.01 -8.23
C TYR A 57 -18.57 -6.77 -7.29
N ALA A 58 -18.20 -7.76 -6.47
CA ALA A 58 -16.99 -7.64 -5.66
C ALA A 58 -15.76 -7.51 -6.57
N ARG A 59 -15.08 -6.37 -6.50
CA ARG A 59 -13.82 -6.11 -7.20
C ARG A 59 -12.64 -6.05 -6.20
N PRO A 60 -12.18 -7.20 -5.67
CA PRO A 60 -11.18 -7.22 -4.60
C PRO A 60 -9.82 -6.67 -5.05
N ARG A 61 -9.44 -6.86 -6.33
CA ARG A 61 -8.19 -6.32 -6.87
C ARG A 61 -8.22 -4.81 -6.99
N TRP A 62 -9.33 -4.25 -7.45
CA TRP A 62 -9.54 -2.80 -7.54
C TRP A 62 -9.52 -2.16 -6.14
N ASN A 63 -10.28 -2.72 -5.21
CA ASN A 63 -10.30 -2.22 -3.82
C ASN A 63 -8.91 -2.25 -3.18
N LYS A 64 -8.10 -3.28 -3.45
CA LYS A 64 -6.69 -3.33 -3.01
C LYS A 64 -5.85 -2.22 -3.65
N ALA A 65 -6.00 -1.99 -4.95
CA ALA A 65 -5.27 -0.93 -5.65
C ALA A 65 -5.63 0.47 -5.11
N VAL A 66 -6.91 0.75 -4.90
CA VAL A 66 -7.37 2.02 -4.32
C VAL A 66 -6.81 2.22 -2.90
N LYS A 67 -6.84 1.17 -2.06
CA LYS A 67 -6.25 1.24 -0.72
C LYS A 67 -4.74 1.48 -0.75
N LEU A 68 -4.03 0.88 -1.69
CA LEU A 68 -2.60 1.10 -1.87
C LEU A 68 -2.31 2.54 -2.35
N ALA A 69 -3.11 3.06 -3.27
CA ALA A 69 -3.02 4.44 -3.72
C ALA A 69 -3.31 5.43 -2.57
N GLN A 70 -4.33 5.15 -1.75
CA GLN A 70 -4.64 5.93 -0.55
C GLN A 70 -3.48 5.91 0.46
N LEU A 71 -2.86 4.75 0.67
CA LEU A 71 -1.70 4.66 1.55
C LEU A 71 -0.51 5.44 0.98
N ALA A 72 -0.26 5.34 -0.33
CA ALA A 72 0.79 6.09 -1.00
C ALA A 72 0.58 7.60 -0.91
N THR A 73 -0.65 8.09 -1.07
CA THR A 73 -0.95 9.53 -0.90
C THR A 73 -0.79 9.99 0.54
N VAL A 74 -1.23 9.22 1.54
CA VAL A 74 -1.03 9.58 2.95
C VAL A 74 0.45 9.61 3.31
N VAL A 75 1.22 8.58 2.92
CA VAL A 75 2.67 8.53 3.20
C VAL A 75 3.41 9.63 2.45
N GLY A 76 3.06 9.88 1.18
CA GLY A 76 3.63 10.96 0.39
C GLY A 76 3.33 12.33 0.98
N PHE A 77 2.10 12.56 1.43
CA PHE A 77 1.71 13.80 2.09
C PHE A 77 2.48 14.00 3.41
N LEU A 78 2.57 12.96 4.25
CA LEU A 78 3.37 13.03 5.48
C LEU A 78 4.85 13.28 5.18
N GLY A 79 5.43 12.58 4.20
CA GLY A 79 6.81 12.81 3.79
C GLY A 79 7.03 14.25 3.32
N TRP A 80 6.10 14.78 2.51
CA TRP A 80 6.14 16.16 2.07
C TRP A 80 6.05 17.14 3.24
N THR A 81 5.11 16.95 4.18
CA THR A 81 4.98 17.84 5.33
C THR A 81 6.24 17.80 6.20
N PHE A 82 6.77 16.62 6.53
CA PHE A 82 7.99 16.54 7.34
C PHE A 82 9.23 17.17 6.67
N PHE A 83 9.33 17.15 5.34
CA PHE A 83 10.50 17.68 4.64
C PHE A 83 10.40 19.14 4.24
N PHE A 84 9.21 19.60 3.84
CA PHE A 84 9.02 20.89 3.17
C PHE A 84 8.09 21.84 3.90
N SER A 85 7.26 21.39 4.84
CA SER A 85 6.38 22.31 5.57
C SER A 85 7.07 22.91 6.79
N GLU A 86 7.10 24.26 6.83
CA GLU A 86 7.46 25.05 8.01
C GLU A 86 6.22 25.08 8.93
N LEU A 87 6.04 24.04 9.72
CA LEU A 87 4.86 23.93 10.59
C LEU A 87 5.09 24.73 11.87
N GLU A 88 4.52 25.92 11.94
CA GLU A 88 4.45 26.72 13.17
C GLU A 88 3.38 26.15 14.11
N PHE A 89 3.73 25.09 14.84
CA PHE A 89 2.77 24.47 15.76
C PHE A 89 2.53 25.26 17.05
N PHE A 90 3.51 26.06 17.52
CA PHE A 90 3.44 26.81 18.79
C PHE A 90 4.32 28.07 18.79
N GLY A 91 4.28 28.87 17.72
CA GLY A 91 5.05 30.13 17.62
C GLY A 91 6.58 29.95 17.56
N ARG A 92 7.07 28.71 17.42
CA ARG A 92 8.45 28.39 17.07
C ARG A 92 8.47 27.85 15.65
N GLN A 93 9.28 28.44 14.79
CA GLN A 93 9.58 27.90 13.46
C GLN A 93 10.39 26.61 13.63
N TYR A 94 9.71 25.48 13.64
CA TYR A 94 10.36 24.18 13.68
C TYR A 94 10.67 23.78 12.25
N ARG A 95 11.97 23.57 11.95
CA ARG A 95 12.44 22.97 10.68
C ARG A 95 12.70 21.49 10.92
N PRO A 96 11.71 20.59 10.69
CA PRO A 96 11.83 19.18 11.06
C PRO A 96 12.96 18.49 10.27
N SER A 97 13.28 19.01 9.07
CA SER A 97 14.24 18.45 8.15
C SER A 97 15.69 18.46 8.67
N GLU A 98 16.09 19.39 9.53
CA GLU A 98 17.47 19.43 10.03
C GLU A 98 17.76 18.36 11.09
N GLU A 99 16.87 18.21 12.06
CA GLU A 99 17.01 17.19 13.10
C GLU A 99 16.81 15.78 12.53
N ILE A 100 15.85 15.60 11.62
CA ILE A 100 15.61 14.31 10.96
C ILE A 100 16.78 13.96 10.03
N ARG A 101 17.37 14.91 9.28
CA ARG A 101 18.59 14.63 8.50
C ARG A 101 19.76 14.26 9.39
N LYS A 102 20.02 15.00 10.47
CA LYS A 102 21.11 14.67 11.43
C LYS A 102 20.91 13.29 12.06
N ARG A 103 19.66 12.91 12.36
CA ARG A 103 19.34 11.63 12.98
C ARG A 103 19.33 10.47 11.99
N VAL A 104 18.85 10.67 10.76
CA VAL A 104 18.94 9.69 9.67
C VAL A 104 20.40 9.51 9.24
N LEU A 105 21.15 10.59 9.07
CA LEU A 105 22.61 10.55 8.83
C LEU A 105 23.35 9.89 9.98
N GLY A 106 22.95 10.08 11.24
CA GLY A 106 23.58 9.43 12.41
C GLY A 106 23.20 7.96 12.59
N VAL A 107 21.96 7.57 12.26
CA VAL A 107 21.47 6.17 12.38
C VAL A 107 21.89 5.31 11.19
N PHE A 108 21.94 5.88 9.98
CA PHE A 108 22.58 5.26 8.81
C PHE A 108 24.09 5.55 8.73
N GLY A 109 24.62 6.32 9.69
CA GLY A 109 25.98 6.87 9.75
C GLY A 109 27.00 5.98 10.44
N THR A 110 27.42 4.93 9.74
CA THR A 110 28.77 4.37 9.96
C THR A 110 29.88 5.28 9.37
N ILE A 111 29.54 6.48 8.91
CA ILE A 111 30.44 7.45 8.27
C ILE A 111 30.04 8.89 8.64
N ASP A 112 30.16 9.27 9.92
CA ASP A 112 30.55 10.67 10.19
C ASP A 112 32.04 10.76 9.86
N ALA A 113 32.39 11.42 8.75
CA ALA A 113 33.79 11.59 8.35
C ALA A 113 34.61 12.28 9.44
N ASP A 114 33.98 13.18 10.19
CA ASP A 114 34.62 13.97 11.26
C ASP A 114 34.78 13.16 12.56
N LYS A 115 33.82 12.27 12.88
CA LYS A 115 33.89 11.42 14.09
C LYS A 115 34.67 10.12 13.91
N ARG A 116 35.12 9.80 12.69
CA ARG A 116 35.97 8.63 12.42
C ARG A 116 37.32 8.70 13.15
N TYR A 117 37.80 9.90 13.45
CA TYR A 117 39.11 10.12 14.06
C TYR A 117 39.05 10.24 15.60
N GLU A 118 37.89 10.51 16.19
CA GLU A 118 37.74 10.65 17.65
C GLU A 118 37.90 9.32 18.42
N ARG A 119 37.83 8.16 17.75
CA ARG A 119 38.01 6.84 18.40
C ARG A 119 39.48 6.39 18.53
N ARG A 120 40.46 7.15 18.03
CA ARG A 120 41.89 6.84 18.21
C ARG A 120 42.48 7.76 19.28
N ARG A 121 43.19 7.19 20.26
CA ARG A 121 43.96 7.95 21.27
C ARG A 121 45.10 8.79 20.67
N ASP A 122 45.46 8.53 19.41
CA ASP A 122 46.67 9.09 18.77
C ASP A 122 46.34 10.08 17.63
N ALA A 123 45.11 10.60 17.55
CA ALA A 123 44.73 11.55 16.50
C ALA A 123 45.37 12.94 16.77
N PRO A 124 46.02 13.58 15.78
CA PRO A 124 46.54 14.93 15.94
C PRO A 124 45.38 15.92 16.15
N GLU A 125 45.58 16.86 17.07
CA GLU A 125 44.61 17.90 17.40
C GLU A 125 44.25 18.70 16.14
N ALA A 126 42.94 18.85 15.88
CA ALA A 126 42.47 19.54 14.70
C ALA A 126 42.97 20.99 14.71
N PRO A 127 43.38 21.57 13.56
CA PRO A 127 43.78 22.96 13.52
C PRO A 127 42.59 23.83 13.94
N GLU A 128 42.80 24.63 14.99
CA GLU A 128 41.81 25.60 15.49
C GLU A 128 41.35 26.48 14.33
N ALA A 129 40.03 26.54 14.11
CA ALA A 129 39.45 27.46 13.16
C ALA A 129 39.86 28.90 13.54
N PRO A 130 40.22 29.75 12.56
CA PRO A 130 40.70 31.09 12.85
C PRO A 130 39.65 31.86 13.65
N THR A 131 40.09 32.34 14.81
CA THR A 131 39.38 33.30 15.65
C THR A 131 38.95 34.50 14.80
N SER A 132 37.64 34.71 14.64
CA SER A 132 37.12 35.97 14.13
C SER A 132 37.27 37.03 15.23
N THR A 133 38.50 37.50 15.44
CA THR A 133 38.76 38.72 16.18
C THR A 133 38.38 39.90 15.29
N ALA A 134 37.37 40.64 15.75
CA ALA A 134 37.18 42.08 15.64
C ALA A 134 37.51 42.79 14.30
N SER A 135 36.54 43.54 13.80
CA SER A 135 36.85 44.79 13.09
C SER A 135 35.91 45.92 13.51
N PRO A 136 36.42 47.17 13.57
CA PRO A 136 35.84 48.27 14.34
C PRO A 136 35.20 49.35 13.47
N LYS A 137 34.08 49.90 13.92
CA LYS A 137 33.81 51.34 14.17
C LYS A 137 32.35 51.54 14.56
#